data_AF-A0AAW9RX37-F1
#
_entry.id   AF-A0AAW9RX37-F1
#
_cell.length_a   1.000
_cell.length_b   1.000
_cell.length_c   1.000
_cell.angle_alpha   90.00
_cell.angle_beta   90.00
_cell.angle_gamma   90.00
#
_symmetry.space_group_name_H-M   'P 1'
#
loop_
_entity.id
_entity.type
_entity.pdbx_description
1 polymer ?
#
loop_
_entity_poly.entity_id
_entity_poly.type
_entity_poly.pdbx_seq_one_letter_code
_entity_poly.pdbx_strand_id
1 'polypeptide(L)'
;MNTRLFPSDAELVGVVMMATPAERQRRYRELRKAGFCVLPVKIDEFALTEALIEAGRLGAWDEDDRVAIAEAIEQLLADWIVERDA
;
A
#
# COMPACT_ATOMS: atom_id res chain seq x y z
N MET A 1 5.31 14.01 14.69
CA MET A 1 4.23 13.04 14.98
C MET A 1 4.16 12.12 13.78
N ASN A 2 4.56 10.86 13.95
CA ASN A 2 4.70 9.89 12.87
C ASN A 2 3.35 9.19 12.67
N THR A 3 2.46 9.81 11.90
CA THR A 3 1.14 9.24 11.60
C THR A 3 1.32 8.22 10.48
N ARG A 4 1.32 6.92 10.81
CA ARG A 4 1.28 5.87 9.79
C ARG A 4 0.03 6.11 8.92
N LEU A 5 0.24 6.30 7.62
CA LEU A 5 -0.83 6.57 6.65
C LEU A 5 -1.74 5.35 6.46
N PHE A 6 -1.27 4.15 6.80
CA PHE A 6 -1.97 2.89 6.61
C PHE A 6 -1.78 1.96 7.85
N PRO A 7 -2.78 1.14 8.21
CA PRO A 7 -2.61 0.11 9.24
C PRO A 7 -1.60 -0.95 8.78
N SER A 8 -0.87 -1.59 9.71
CA SER A 8 0.17 -2.58 9.38
C SER A 8 -0.37 -3.77 8.56
N ASP A 9 0.33 -4.11 7.47
CA ASP A 9 -0.12 -4.95 6.36
C ASP A 9 -0.48 -6.41 6.67
N ALA A 10 -0.02 -6.98 7.79
CA ALA A 10 -0.49 -8.28 8.25
C ALA A 10 -2.02 -8.32 8.44
N GLU A 11 -2.64 -7.17 8.71
CA GLU A 11 -4.08 -7.03 8.88
C GLU A 11 -4.85 -6.76 7.57
N LEU A 12 -4.21 -6.32 6.48
CA LEU A 12 -4.90 -6.03 5.21
C LEU A 12 -4.87 -7.23 4.26
N VAL A 13 -3.71 -7.85 4.07
CA VAL A 13 -3.54 -8.96 3.12
C VAL A 13 -4.12 -10.26 3.68
N GLY A 14 -3.90 -10.55 4.96
CA GLY A 14 -4.44 -11.76 5.62
C GLY A 14 -5.95 -11.71 5.86
N VAL A 15 -6.51 -10.51 6.10
CA VAL A 15 -7.92 -10.38 6.46
C VAL A 15 -8.82 -10.20 5.24
N VAL A 16 -8.38 -9.61 4.13
CA VAL A 16 -9.24 -9.58 2.92
C VAL A 16 -9.50 -10.99 2.36
N MET A 17 -8.58 -11.95 2.58
CA MET A 17 -8.76 -13.35 2.17
C MET A 17 -9.53 -14.21 3.18
N MET A 18 -9.50 -13.89 4.48
CA MET A 18 -10.16 -14.68 5.55
C MET A 18 -11.42 -14.02 6.17
N ALA A 19 -11.71 -12.75 5.84
CA ALA A 19 -12.88 -12.04 6.35
C ALA A 19 -14.17 -12.43 5.64
N THR A 20 -15.25 -12.46 6.40
CA THR A 20 -16.60 -12.59 5.86
C THR A 20 -16.90 -11.43 4.89
N PRO A 21 -17.84 -11.61 3.94
CA PRO A 21 -18.29 -10.51 3.08
C PRO A 21 -18.71 -9.25 3.86
N ALA A 22 -19.33 -9.42 5.03
CA ALA A 22 -19.78 -8.32 5.89
C ALA A 22 -18.61 -7.53 6.49
N GLU A 23 -17.56 -8.20 6.97
CA GLU A 23 -16.37 -7.57 7.53
C GLU A 23 -15.57 -6.82 6.47
N ARG A 24 -15.43 -7.39 5.27
CA ARG A 24 -14.80 -6.70 4.13
C ARG A 24 -15.57 -5.42 3.76
N GLN A 25 -16.89 -5.51 3.69
CA GLN A 25 -17.73 -4.36 3.38
C GLN A 25 -17.66 -3.29 4.47
N ARG A 26 -17.61 -3.69 5.76
CA ARG A 26 -17.40 -2.78 6.88
C ARG A 26 -16.07 -2.03 6.75
N ARG A 27 -14.98 -2.74 6.49
CA ARG A 27 -13.65 -2.14 6.31
C ARG A 27 -13.60 -1.17 5.13
N TYR A 28 -14.20 -1.51 4.00
CA TYR A 28 -14.27 -0.58 2.85
C TYR A 28 -15.06 0.69 3.19
N ARG A 29 -16.12 0.59 4.01
CA ARG A 29 -16.84 1.77 4.50
C ARG A 29 -15.99 2.60 5.45
N GLU A 30 -15.22 1.97 6.33
CA GLU A 30 -14.31 2.66 7.26
C GLU A 30 -13.20 3.40 6.50
N LEU A 31 -12.54 2.74 5.52
CA LEU A 31 -11.54 3.36 4.65
C LEU A 31 -12.12 4.52 3.85
N ARG A 32 -13.31 4.34 3.27
CA ARG A 32 -13.99 5.41 2.52
C ARG A 32 -14.33 6.61 3.41
N LYS A 33 -14.78 6.39 4.64
CA LYS A 33 -15.03 7.48 5.61
C LYS A 33 -13.76 8.24 5.97
N ALA A 34 -12.62 7.55 6.01
CA ALA A 34 -11.32 8.14 6.25
C ALA A 34 -10.70 8.80 4.99
N GLY A 35 -11.43 8.86 3.86
CA GLY A 35 -10.98 9.51 2.63
C GLY A 35 -10.16 8.61 1.70
N PHE A 36 -9.97 7.34 2.04
CA PHE A 36 -9.19 6.40 1.24
C PHE A 36 -10.06 5.68 0.19
N CYS A 37 -9.43 5.37 -0.94
CA CYS A 37 -10.01 4.54 -2.00
C CYS A 37 -9.20 3.24 -2.12
N VAL A 38 -9.88 2.09 -2.22
CA VAL A 38 -9.25 0.79 -2.47
C VAL A 38 -9.40 0.47 -3.95
N LEU A 39 -8.28 0.36 -4.66
CA LEU A 39 -8.23 0.06 -6.09
C LEU A 39 -7.61 -1.33 -6.31
N PRO A 40 -8.33 -2.28 -6.91
CA PRO A 40 -7.74 -3.54 -7.34
C PRO A 40 -6.92 -3.30 -8.61
N VAL A 41 -5.59 -3.28 -8.49
CA VAL A 41 -4.66 -3.12 -9.60
C VAL A 41 -3.89 -4.42 -9.84
N LYS A 42 -3.53 -4.68 -11.10
CA LYS A 42 -2.59 -5.74 -11.48
C LYS A 42 -1.31 -5.05 -11.95
N ILE A 43 -0.19 -5.44 -11.37
CA ILE A 43 1.12 -4.89 -11.68
C ILE A 43 2.08 -6.06 -11.89
N ASP A 44 3.08 -5.86 -12.73
CA ASP A 44 4.23 -6.76 -12.80
C ASP A 44 5.08 -6.56 -11.55
N GLU A 45 5.09 -7.55 -10.66
CA GLU A 45 5.76 -7.50 -9.35
C GLU A 45 7.27 -7.27 -9.52
N PHE A 46 7.91 -7.95 -10.48
CA PHE A 46 9.35 -7.85 -10.70
C PHE A 46 9.75 -6.49 -11.26
N ALA A 47 9.04 -6.03 -12.30
CA ALA A 47 9.35 -4.72 -12.88
C ALA A 47 9.11 -3.58 -11.88
N LEU A 48 8.11 -3.73 -10.99
CA LEU A 48 7.84 -2.75 -9.94
C LEU A 48 8.93 -2.74 -8.87
N THR A 49 9.35 -3.91 -8.38
CA THR A 49 10.39 -3.99 -7.35
C THR A 49 11.72 -3.46 -7.86
N GLU A 50 12.12 -3.80 -9.09
CA GLU A 50 13.31 -3.22 -9.73
C GLU A 50 13.22 -1.69 -9.78
N ALA A 51 12.10 -1.14 -10.25
CA ALA A 51 11.91 0.31 -10.31
C ALA A 51 11.96 0.99 -8.93
N LEU A 52 11.42 0.35 -7.88
CA LEU A 52 11.47 0.86 -6.51
C LEU A 52 12.88 0.83 -5.93
N ILE A 53 13.67 -0.19 -6.26
CA ILE A 53 15.09 -0.30 -5.87
C ILE A 53 15.92 0.77 -6.58
N GLU A 54 15.74 0.92 -7.90
CA GLU A 54 16.43 1.95 -8.70
C GLU A 54 16.11 3.37 -8.21
N ALA A 55 14.87 3.60 -7.78
CA ALA A 55 14.45 4.86 -7.18
C ALA A 55 14.96 5.07 -5.74
N GLY A 56 15.66 4.08 -5.16
CA GLY A 56 16.17 4.13 -3.79
C GLY A 56 15.09 4.06 -2.70
N ARG A 57 13.89 3.57 -3.03
CA ARG A 57 12.73 3.47 -2.13
C ARG A 57 12.57 2.09 -1.50
N LEU A 58 13.17 1.06 -2.11
CA LEU A 58 13.19 -0.31 -1.61
C LEU A 58 14.64 -0.78 -1.51
N GLY A 59 14.97 -1.50 -0.43
CA GLY A 59 16.26 -2.17 -0.33
C GLY A 59 16.30 -3.38 -1.26
N ALA A 60 17.44 -3.64 -1.92
CA ALA A 60 17.60 -4.82 -2.77
C ALA A 60 17.39 -6.16 -2.03
N TRP A 61 17.55 -6.16 -0.70
CA TRP A 61 17.31 -7.35 0.14
C TRP A 61 15.84 -7.54 0.52
N ASP A 62 15.00 -6.54 0.24
CA ASP A 62 13.58 -6.52 0.58
C ASP A 62 12.68 -6.77 -0.65
N GLU A 63 13.26 -7.23 -1.76
CA GLU A 63 12.57 -7.42 -3.05
C GLU A 63 11.42 -8.42 -3.01
N ASP A 64 11.44 -9.35 -2.05
CA ASP A 64 10.38 -10.35 -1.82
C ASP A 64 9.51 -10.01 -0.58
N ASP A 65 9.83 -8.94 0.17
CA ASP A 65 9.06 -8.52 1.33
C ASP A 65 7.87 -7.65 0.90
N ARG A 66 6.70 -8.29 0.80
CA ARG A 66 5.45 -7.62 0.42
C ARG A 66 5.08 -6.43 1.29
N VAL A 67 5.49 -6.40 2.56
CA VAL A 67 5.24 -5.26 3.44
C VAL A 67 6.14 -4.10 3.04
N ALA A 68 7.43 -4.36 2.85
CA ALA A 68 8.37 -3.34 2.40
C ALA A 68 8.00 -2.76 1.02
N ILE A 69 7.54 -3.61 0.09
CA ILE A 69 7.05 -3.19 -1.22
C ILE A 69 5.82 -2.27 -1.08
N ALA A 70 4.85 -2.65 -0.24
CA ALA A 70 3.65 -1.85 -0.02
C ALA A 70 4.00 -0.47 0.57
N GLU A 71 4.83 -0.44 1.62
CA GLU A 71 5.30 0.81 2.24
C GLU A 71 6.04 1.71 1.22
N ALA A 72 6.87 1.13 0.35
CA ALA A 72 7.59 1.87 -0.70
C ALA A 72 6.64 2.47 -1.76
N ILE A 73 5.59 1.72 -2.16
CA ILE A 73 4.55 2.22 -3.08
C ILE A 73 3.76 3.34 -2.42
N GLU A 74 3.39 3.21 -1.16
CA GLU A 74 2.65 4.24 -0.42
C GLU A 74 3.43 5.55 -0.34
N GLN A 75 4.74 5.48 -0.06
CA GLN A 75 5.62 6.64 -0.07
C GLN A 75 5.72 7.28 -1.47
N LEU A 76 5.86 6.47 -2.52
CA LEU A 76 5.89 6.95 -3.89
C LEU A 76 4.61 7.71 -4.26
N LEU A 77 3.44 7.18 -3.90
CA LEU A 77 2.16 7.83 -4.15
C LEU A 77 1.97 9.11 -3.33
N ALA A 78 2.43 9.13 -2.08
CA ALA A 78 2.38 10.32 -1.24
C ALA A 78 3.20 11.47 -1.86
N ASP A 79 4.41 11.19 -2.34
CA ASP A 79 5.26 12.19 -2.99
C ASP A 79 4.61 12.74 -4.27
N TRP A 80 4.01 11.86 -5.07
CA TRP A 80 3.32 12.28 -6.30
C TRP A 80 2.12 13.20 -6.03
N ILE A 81 1.42 13.03 -4.91
CA ILE A 81 0.32 13.92 -4.51
C ILE A 81 0.88 15.30 -4.10
N VAL A 82 1.96 15.33 -3.32
CA VAL A 82 2.57 16.58 -2.86
C VAL A 82 3.11 17.41 -4.02
N GLU A 83 3.74 16.78 -5.01
CA GLU A 83 4.25 17.48 -6.21
C GLU A 83 3.14 18.11 -7.07
N ARG A 84 1.88 17.65 -6.96
CA ARG A 84 0.75 18.21 -7.71
C ARG A 84 0.12 19.44 -7.05
N ASP A 85 0.34 19.61 -5.75
CA ASP A 85 -0.17 20.74 -4.96
C ASP A 85 0.87 21.87 -4.80
N ALA A 86 2.09 21.68 -5.32
CA ALA A 86 3.20 22.64 -5.34
C ALA A 86 3.28 23.42 -6.68
#